data_AF-S7J7C3-F1
#
_entry.id   AF-S7J7C3-F1
#
_cell.length_a   1.000
_cell.length_b   1.000
_cell.length_c   1.000
_cell.angle_alpha   90.00
_cell.angle_beta   90.00
_cell.angle_gamma   90.00
#
_symmetry.space_group_name_H-M   'P 1'
#
loop_
_entity.id
_entity.type
_entity.pdbx_description
1 polymer ?
#
loop_
_entity_poly.entity_id
_entity_poly.type
_entity_poly.pdbx_seq_one_letter_code
_entity_poly.pdbx_strand_id
1 'polypeptide(L)'
;MTDDSKKSDAQLTEIHQISSYHPDPATIFVESQRNGYTNSLRSFTIPFFPQDRDKIGKIEDKYDDEGKLIEKASYVYTLKHKNLTIKYHAVAIETSNTEQEFYFATTNEQLVFQSIIDLISIGEASLRMESDDDFIVTFRVNSLREYLDSIGKARNGKVINKALETLERSTVEVEYHNSENKAESLTMSGTYLQSAKKLKSSDPMKNGMYQARLHPHFARDIINGEYRFIEDTYVHVRGKSYALYNQVLHKMRHHFTNASAKMTETRQVFHFDLSDIFFSSGFRPDFAEATARRNIMELKKLLLESEVIESKEDFSYQRFLDKDRDVVDFKCSLIPSIKWGKSQRLDNHINNNNNEKLELFRKKINQLPHIIN
;
A
#
# COMPACT_ATOMS: atom_id res chain seq x y z
N MET A 1 73.35 -1.01 -22.43
CA MET A 1 73.51 0.13 -21.51
C MET A 1 72.42 1.12 -21.92
N THR A 2 71.21 0.93 -21.39
CA THR A 2 70.63 1.57 -20.18
C THR A 2 70.09 2.95 -20.54
N ASP A 3 68.76 3.06 -20.64
CA ASP A 3 67.87 3.81 -19.71
C ASP A 3 67.90 5.31 -20.03
N ASP A 4 66.79 6.03 -20.24
CA ASP A 4 65.62 6.10 -19.37
C ASP A 4 64.32 6.33 -20.16
N SER A 5 63.40 5.36 -20.06
CA SER A 5 61.97 5.54 -20.39
C SER A 5 61.13 5.20 -19.16
N LYS A 6 61.20 6.02 -18.10
CA LYS A 6 60.32 5.88 -16.93
C LYS A 6 60.02 7.21 -16.25
N LYS A 7 59.12 7.99 -16.83
CA LYS A 7 58.28 8.97 -16.10
C LYS A 7 56.93 9.12 -16.81
N SER A 8 56.04 8.13 -16.69
CA SER A 8 54.62 8.32 -17.05
C SER A 8 53.60 7.62 -16.15
N ASP A 9 53.99 6.62 -15.34
CA ASP A 9 52.96 5.70 -14.80
C ASP A 9 52.68 5.83 -13.29
N ALA A 10 53.06 6.94 -12.65
CA ALA A 10 52.88 7.12 -11.21
C ALA A 10 51.92 8.26 -10.81
N GLN A 11 51.18 8.86 -11.76
CA GLN A 11 50.18 9.89 -11.47
C GLN A 11 48.75 9.52 -11.91
N LEU A 12 48.52 8.26 -12.27
CA LEU A 12 47.20 7.76 -12.70
C LEU A 12 46.50 6.84 -11.69
N THR A 13 47.03 6.72 -10.46
CA THR A 13 46.58 5.69 -9.50
C THR A 13 45.87 6.21 -8.25
N GLU A 14 45.49 7.48 -8.19
CA GLU A 14 44.68 8.02 -7.08
C GLU A 14 43.63 9.05 -7.53
N ILE A 15 42.95 8.78 -8.65
CA ILE A 15 41.53 9.18 -8.69
C ILE A 15 40.82 8.09 -7.90
N HIS A 16 40.71 8.30 -6.60
CA HIS A 16 39.78 7.57 -5.77
C HIS A 16 38.43 7.51 -6.47
N GLN A 17 38.15 6.36 -7.08
CA GLN A 17 36.81 5.85 -7.26
C GLN A 17 36.18 5.71 -5.87
N ILE A 18 35.81 6.83 -5.27
CA ILE A 18 34.55 6.86 -4.54
C ILE A 18 33.51 6.83 -5.65
N SER A 19 33.26 5.64 -6.19
CA SER A 19 31.93 5.31 -6.69
C SER A 19 31.04 5.50 -5.48
N SER A 20 30.51 6.72 -5.29
CA SER A 20 29.48 6.97 -4.31
C SER A 20 28.25 6.25 -4.84
N TYR A 21 28.17 4.96 -4.50
CA TYR A 21 26.99 4.14 -4.68
C TYR A 21 25.90 4.82 -3.86
N HIS A 22 25.17 5.72 -4.50
CA HIS A 22 23.96 6.27 -3.93
C HIS A 22 22.89 5.23 -4.22
N PRO A 23 22.35 4.57 -3.19
CA PRO A 23 21.33 3.55 -3.39
C PRO A 23 20.14 4.19 -4.11
N ASP A 24 19.63 3.51 -5.15
CA ASP A 24 18.39 3.90 -5.80
C ASP A 24 17.20 3.75 -4.82
N PRO A 25 16.01 4.29 -5.13
CA PRO A 25 14.86 4.19 -4.25
C PRO A 25 14.46 2.75 -3.87
N ALA A 26 14.65 1.76 -4.74
CA ALA A 26 14.37 0.36 -4.41
C ALA A 26 15.34 -0.14 -3.33
N THR A 27 16.62 0.17 -3.49
CA THR A 27 17.68 -0.16 -2.54
C THR A 27 17.43 0.52 -1.20
N ILE A 28 17.10 1.82 -1.20
CA ILE A 28 16.76 2.56 0.03
C ILE A 28 15.54 1.93 0.72
N PHE A 29 14.49 1.57 -0.04
CA PHE A 29 13.31 0.92 0.50
C PHE A 29 13.65 -0.43 1.14
N VAL A 30 14.40 -1.29 0.45
CA VAL A 30 14.83 -2.60 0.95
C VAL A 30 15.72 -2.48 2.19
N GLU A 31 16.72 -1.60 2.16
CA GLU A 31 17.61 -1.33 3.31
C GLU A 31 16.85 -0.80 4.53
N SER A 32 15.74 -0.09 4.29
CA SER A 32 14.94 0.48 5.37
C SER A 32 13.99 -0.52 6.04
N GLN A 33 13.82 -1.70 5.45
CA GLN A 33 12.93 -2.72 5.99
C GLN A 33 13.42 -3.25 7.34
N ARG A 34 12.47 -3.62 8.20
CA ARG A 34 12.76 -4.09 9.55
C ARG A 34 11.97 -5.34 9.88
N ASN A 35 12.66 -6.33 10.42
CA ASN A 35 12.03 -7.54 10.94
C ASN A 35 11.04 -7.20 12.07
N GLY A 36 9.84 -7.79 12.01
CA GLY A 36 8.76 -7.54 12.97
C GLY A 36 7.94 -6.27 12.70
N TYR A 37 8.02 -5.73 11.48
CA TYR A 37 7.25 -4.57 11.04
C TYR A 37 6.62 -4.84 9.67
N THR A 38 5.40 -4.35 9.52
CA THR A 38 4.66 -4.28 8.27
C THR A 38 4.82 -2.90 7.63
N ASN A 39 4.84 -2.83 6.30
CA ASN A 39 4.88 -1.57 5.59
C ASN A 39 3.52 -0.86 5.56
N SER A 40 3.56 0.45 5.74
CA SER A 40 2.47 1.39 5.50
C SER A 40 2.84 2.29 4.34
N LEU A 41 2.50 1.86 3.12
CA LEU A 41 2.59 2.69 1.93
C LEU A 41 1.47 3.75 1.97
N ARG A 42 1.72 4.98 1.50
CA ARG A 42 0.70 6.03 1.44
C ARG A 42 -0.50 5.62 0.58
N SER A 43 -0.27 4.82 -0.45
CA SER A 43 -1.27 4.15 -1.28
C SER A 43 -2.24 3.30 -0.45
N PHE A 44 -1.80 2.70 0.66
CA PHE A 44 -2.73 1.97 1.52
C PHE A 44 -3.74 2.88 2.22
N THR A 45 -3.52 4.20 2.25
CA THR A 45 -4.48 5.18 2.79
C THR A 45 -5.56 5.60 1.80
N ILE A 46 -5.54 5.07 0.58
CA ILE A 46 -6.65 5.16 -0.39
C ILE A 46 -7.16 3.75 -0.69
N PRO A 47 -8.43 3.58 -1.10
CA PRO A 47 -8.95 2.24 -1.31
C PRO A 47 -8.43 1.65 -2.61
N PHE A 48 -7.32 0.92 -2.57
CA PHE A 48 -6.84 0.19 -3.74
C PHE A 48 -7.68 -1.06 -4.05
N PHE A 49 -8.40 -1.58 -3.06
CA PHE A 49 -9.19 -2.79 -3.18
C PHE A 49 -10.60 -2.52 -2.65
N PRO A 50 -11.67 -2.79 -3.42
CA PRO A 50 -13.03 -2.70 -2.90
C PRO A 50 -13.27 -3.79 -1.85
N GLN A 51 -13.95 -3.40 -0.76
CA GLN A 51 -14.35 -4.28 0.35
C GLN A 51 -15.88 -4.40 0.48
N ASP A 52 -16.62 -3.82 -0.45
CA ASP A 52 -18.07 -3.95 -0.50
C ASP A 52 -18.51 -5.39 -0.74
N ARG A 53 -19.49 -5.85 0.05
CA ARG A 53 -19.91 -7.26 0.09
C ARG A 53 -20.41 -7.77 -1.25
N ASP A 54 -21.09 -6.93 -2.03
CA ASP A 54 -21.62 -7.26 -3.35
C ASP A 54 -20.53 -7.30 -4.44
N LYS A 55 -19.30 -6.89 -4.11
CA LYS A 55 -18.12 -6.96 -4.99
C LYS A 55 -17.20 -8.12 -4.65
N ILE A 56 -17.43 -8.79 -3.53
CA ILE A 56 -16.64 -9.95 -3.10
C ILE A 56 -17.17 -11.20 -3.80
N GLY A 57 -16.28 -11.89 -4.50
CA GLY A 57 -16.60 -13.14 -5.19
C GLY A 57 -16.97 -12.93 -6.65
N LYS A 58 -17.73 -13.89 -7.19
CA LYS A 58 -18.12 -13.90 -8.60
C LYS A 58 -19.16 -12.80 -8.84
N ILE A 59 -18.96 -12.05 -9.91
CA ILE A 59 -19.89 -11.02 -10.36
C ILE A 59 -20.99 -11.70 -11.17
N GLU A 60 -22.23 -11.59 -10.70
CA GLU A 60 -23.39 -12.25 -11.30
C GLU A 60 -24.54 -11.26 -11.51
N ASP A 61 -25.31 -11.49 -12.56
CA ASP A 61 -26.60 -10.85 -12.78
C ASP A 61 -27.58 -11.29 -11.67
N LYS A 62 -28.42 -10.37 -11.19
CA LYS A 62 -29.43 -10.69 -10.18
C LYS A 62 -30.79 -10.91 -10.80
N TYR A 63 -31.44 -12.00 -10.42
CA TYR A 63 -32.77 -12.39 -10.86
C TYR A 63 -33.72 -12.45 -9.66
N ASP A 64 -35.02 -12.25 -9.89
CA ASP A 64 -36.06 -12.48 -8.87
C ASP A 64 -36.42 -13.97 -8.76
N ASP A 65 -37.29 -14.30 -7.81
CA ASP A 65 -37.77 -15.66 -7.57
C ASP A 65 -38.51 -16.26 -8.79
N GLU A 66 -38.95 -15.42 -9.74
CA GLU A 66 -39.63 -15.81 -10.98
C GLU A 66 -38.65 -15.94 -12.17
N GLY A 67 -37.35 -15.69 -11.95
CA GLY A 67 -36.30 -15.81 -12.96
C GLY A 67 -36.15 -14.59 -13.89
N LYS A 68 -36.75 -13.45 -13.54
CA LYS A 68 -36.63 -12.20 -14.31
C LYS A 68 -35.44 -11.39 -13.82
N LEU A 69 -34.66 -10.87 -14.76
CA LEU A 69 -33.49 -10.02 -14.49
C LEU A 69 -33.92 -8.74 -13.76
N ILE A 70 -33.41 -8.55 -12.54
CA ILE A 70 -33.61 -7.34 -11.72
C ILE A 70 -32.45 -6.35 -11.93
N GLU A 71 -31.21 -6.85 -11.96
CA GLU A 71 -30.02 -6.01 -12.00
C GLU A 71 -28.94 -6.70 -12.84
N LYS A 72 -28.47 -6.00 -13.89
CA LYS A 72 -27.34 -6.45 -14.69
C LYS A 72 -26.04 -6.14 -13.97
N ALA A 73 -25.12 -7.10 -13.97
CA ALA A 73 -23.84 -6.96 -13.28
C ALA A 73 -22.98 -5.86 -13.93
N SER A 74 -22.36 -5.02 -13.10
CA SER A 74 -21.39 -4.02 -13.55
C SER A 74 -19.98 -4.57 -13.45
N TYR A 75 -19.23 -4.51 -14.55
CA TYR A 75 -17.81 -4.89 -14.61
C TYR A 75 -16.86 -3.75 -14.25
N VAL A 76 -17.38 -2.55 -14.02
CA VAL A 76 -16.61 -1.42 -13.52
C VAL A 76 -17.26 -0.94 -12.23
N TYR A 77 -16.48 -0.92 -11.16
CA TYR A 77 -16.91 -0.35 -9.89
C TYR A 77 -16.24 1.00 -9.68
N THR A 78 -17.01 2.06 -9.46
CA THR A 78 -16.48 3.41 -9.25
C THR A 78 -16.77 3.85 -7.83
N LEU A 79 -15.72 4.24 -7.11
CA LEU A 79 -15.80 4.91 -5.82
C LEU A 79 -15.41 6.38 -5.99
N LYS A 80 -16.20 7.29 -5.42
CA LYS A 80 -15.92 8.73 -5.41
C LYS A 80 -15.98 9.23 -3.99
N HIS A 81 -14.98 10.02 -3.60
CA HIS A 81 -14.98 10.69 -2.30
C HIS A 81 -14.07 11.92 -2.33
N LYS A 82 -14.62 13.07 -1.94
CA LYS A 82 -13.93 14.37 -2.01
C LYS A 82 -13.35 14.62 -3.41
N ASN A 83 -12.04 14.77 -3.53
CA ASN A 83 -11.33 15.03 -4.78
C ASN A 83 -10.75 13.77 -5.44
N LEU A 84 -11.20 12.58 -5.03
CA LEU A 84 -10.72 11.30 -5.53
C LEU A 84 -11.82 10.54 -6.26
N THR A 85 -11.48 10.02 -7.44
CA THR A 85 -12.28 9.01 -8.14
C THR A 85 -11.41 7.78 -8.36
N ILE A 86 -11.92 6.61 -7.99
CA ILE A 86 -11.25 5.32 -8.20
C ILE A 86 -12.16 4.41 -9.00
N LYS A 87 -11.64 3.80 -10.06
CA LYS A 87 -12.33 2.78 -10.83
C LYS A 87 -11.61 1.45 -10.70
N TYR A 88 -12.37 0.40 -10.40
CA TYR A 88 -11.91 -0.98 -10.36
C TYR A 88 -12.54 -1.73 -11.51
N HIS A 89 -11.73 -2.42 -12.29
CA HIS A 89 -12.19 -3.20 -13.43
C HIS A 89 -12.19 -4.68 -13.08
N ALA A 90 -13.33 -5.33 -13.31
CA ALA A 90 -13.46 -6.77 -13.14
C ALA A 90 -12.69 -7.50 -14.24
N VAL A 91 -12.23 -8.71 -13.93
CA VAL A 91 -11.48 -9.58 -14.86
C VAL A 91 -12.20 -10.90 -15.09
N ALA A 92 -12.17 -11.36 -16.33
CA ALA A 92 -12.69 -12.66 -16.72
C ALA A 92 -11.66 -13.77 -16.42
N ILE A 93 -11.91 -14.62 -15.43
CA ILE A 93 -11.08 -15.78 -15.09
C ILE A 93 -11.70 -17.02 -15.73
N GLU A 94 -10.89 -17.80 -16.45
CA GLU A 94 -11.34 -19.03 -17.08
C GLU A 94 -11.47 -20.16 -16.06
N THR A 95 -12.61 -20.84 -16.10
CA THR A 95 -12.88 -22.01 -15.25
C THR A 95 -12.44 -23.30 -15.94
N SER A 96 -12.44 -24.41 -15.21
CA SER A 96 -12.13 -25.74 -15.77
C SER A 96 -13.05 -26.17 -16.92
N ASN A 97 -14.21 -25.53 -17.08
CA ASN A 97 -15.20 -25.83 -18.10
C ASN A 97 -15.14 -24.85 -19.28
N THR A 98 -14.08 -24.05 -19.42
CA THR A 98 -13.92 -22.98 -20.44
C THR A 98 -14.93 -21.83 -20.31
N GLU A 99 -15.77 -21.83 -19.26
CA GLU A 99 -16.63 -20.70 -18.93
C GLU A 99 -15.82 -19.58 -18.29
N GLN A 100 -16.23 -18.33 -18.53
CA GLN A 100 -15.62 -17.14 -17.95
C GLN A 100 -16.42 -16.64 -16.76
N GLU A 101 -15.73 -16.47 -15.63
CA GLU A 101 -16.29 -15.87 -14.42
C GLU A 101 -15.61 -14.53 -14.14
N PHE A 102 -16.38 -13.51 -13.78
CA PHE A 102 -15.85 -12.17 -13.58
C PHE A 102 -15.59 -11.88 -12.09
N TYR A 103 -14.44 -11.28 -11.80
CA TYR A 103 -13.99 -11.00 -10.43
C TYR A 103 -13.38 -9.61 -10.29
N PHE A 104 -13.65 -8.94 -9.17
CA PHE A 104 -12.84 -7.79 -8.72
C PHE A 104 -11.68 -8.28 -7.86
N ALA A 105 -10.59 -7.50 -7.80
CA ALA A 105 -9.55 -7.71 -6.81
C ALA A 105 -10.05 -7.24 -5.43
N THR A 106 -10.31 -8.17 -4.51
CA THR A 106 -10.92 -7.88 -3.21
C THR A 106 -10.08 -8.44 -2.06
N THR A 107 -10.70 -9.10 -1.07
CA THR A 107 -10.06 -9.48 0.19
C THR A 107 -8.87 -10.41 0.03
N ASN A 108 -8.95 -11.41 -0.85
CA ASN A 108 -7.84 -12.36 -1.05
C ASN A 108 -6.71 -11.73 -1.89
N GLU A 109 -7.06 -10.95 -2.90
CA GLU A 109 -6.11 -10.24 -3.75
C GLU A 109 -5.35 -9.18 -2.96
N GLN A 110 -6.05 -8.40 -2.13
CA GLN A 110 -5.42 -7.46 -1.20
C GLN A 110 -4.45 -8.17 -0.27
N LEU A 111 -4.88 -9.28 0.34
CA LEU A 111 -4.04 -10.04 1.27
C LEU A 111 -2.78 -10.56 0.57
N VAL A 112 -2.92 -11.16 -0.61
CA VAL A 112 -1.79 -11.64 -1.41
C VAL A 112 -0.86 -10.50 -1.80
N PHE A 113 -1.40 -9.37 -2.26
CA PHE A 113 -0.61 -8.20 -2.64
C PHE A 113 0.18 -7.64 -1.45
N GLN A 114 -0.48 -7.44 -0.30
CA GLN A 114 0.18 -6.97 0.93
C GLN A 114 1.29 -7.94 1.36
N SER A 115 1.01 -9.24 1.36
CA SER A 115 2.02 -10.25 1.70
C SER A 115 3.21 -10.27 0.73
N ILE A 116 3.02 -9.97 -0.56
CA ILE A 116 4.15 -9.80 -1.49
C ILE A 116 5.05 -8.63 -1.06
N ILE A 117 4.46 -7.52 -0.61
CA ILE A 117 5.23 -6.39 -0.08
C ILE A 117 5.94 -6.77 1.22
N ASP A 118 5.28 -7.51 2.12
CA ASP A 118 5.89 -7.95 3.39
C ASP A 118 7.02 -8.97 3.19
N LEU A 119 6.96 -9.80 2.15
CA LEU A 119 8.06 -10.70 1.78
C LEU A 119 9.34 -9.92 1.44
N ILE A 120 9.24 -8.70 0.90
CA ILE A 120 10.40 -7.83 0.66
C ILE A 120 11.05 -7.48 1.99
N SER A 121 10.23 -7.23 3.03
CA SER A 121 10.71 -6.84 4.36
C SER A 121 11.52 -7.92 5.07
N ILE A 122 11.21 -9.19 4.81
CA ILE A 122 11.89 -10.33 5.42
C ILE A 122 12.95 -10.97 4.50
N GLY A 123 13.24 -10.35 3.34
CA GLY A 123 14.27 -10.81 2.41
C GLY A 123 13.88 -12.02 1.55
N GLU A 124 12.61 -12.41 1.55
CA GLU A 124 12.06 -13.55 0.77
C GLU A 124 11.54 -13.12 -0.62
N ALA A 125 11.45 -11.82 -0.87
CA ALA A 125 11.22 -11.23 -2.17
C ALA A 125 12.27 -10.14 -2.46
N SER A 126 12.59 -9.94 -3.73
CA SER A 126 13.44 -8.84 -4.18
C SER A 126 12.63 -7.74 -4.83
N LEU A 127 13.09 -6.51 -4.67
CA LEU A 127 12.60 -5.32 -5.34
C LEU A 127 13.77 -4.67 -6.07
N ARG A 128 13.58 -4.34 -7.35
CA ARG A 128 14.55 -3.58 -8.14
C ARG A 128 13.87 -2.47 -8.92
N MET A 129 14.56 -1.37 -9.10
CA MET A 129 14.14 -0.30 -10.00
C MET A 129 14.68 -0.61 -11.42
N GLU A 130 13.83 -0.55 -12.45
CA GLU A 130 14.24 -0.76 -13.86
C GLU A 130 14.31 0.55 -14.65
N SER A 131 13.43 1.51 -14.34
CA SER A 131 13.45 2.91 -14.81
C SER A 131 12.99 3.84 -13.68
N ASP A 132 13.01 5.16 -13.91
CA ASP A 132 12.69 6.18 -12.90
C ASP A 132 11.32 6.03 -12.22
N ASP A 133 10.40 5.27 -12.84
CA ASP A 133 9.02 5.04 -12.40
C ASP A 133 8.60 3.55 -12.37
N ASP A 134 9.52 2.61 -12.63
CA ASP A 134 9.20 1.19 -12.76
C ASP A 134 9.94 0.32 -11.74
N PHE A 135 9.15 -0.44 -10.97
CA PHE A 135 9.63 -1.32 -9.92
C PHE A 135 9.22 -2.75 -10.19
N ILE A 136 10.22 -3.61 -10.24
CA ILE A 136 10.05 -5.04 -10.44
C ILE A 136 10.20 -5.75 -9.12
N VAL A 137 9.12 -6.43 -8.72
CA VAL A 137 9.13 -7.38 -7.60
C VAL A 137 9.34 -8.79 -8.13
N THR A 138 10.20 -9.56 -7.47
CA THR A 138 10.43 -10.97 -7.78
C THR A 138 10.33 -11.80 -6.50
N PHE A 139 9.47 -12.83 -6.50
CA PHE A 139 9.20 -13.63 -5.31
C PHE A 139 8.88 -15.09 -5.67
N ARG A 140 8.84 -15.97 -4.66
CA ARG A 140 8.34 -17.34 -4.84
C ARG A 140 6.92 -17.47 -4.30
N VAL A 141 6.06 -18.14 -5.07
CA VAL A 141 4.69 -18.47 -4.62
C VAL A 141 4.72 -19.35 -3.36
N ASN A 142 5.76 -20.18 -3.19
CA ASN A 142 5.92 -20.99 -1.98
C ASN A 142 6.24 -20.12 -0.75
N SER A 143 7.17 -19.16 -0.84
CA SER A 143 7.46 -18.22 0.26
C SER A 143 6.22 -17.41 0.64
N LEU A 144 5.42 -17.00 -0.35
CA LEU A 144 4.11 -16.36 -0.09
C LEU A 144 3.16 -17.26 0.70
N ARG A 145 3.08 -18.54 0.34
CA ARG A 145 2.23 -19.51 1.05
C ARG A 145 2.70 -19.73 2.49
N GLU A 146 4.00 -19.90 2.70
CA GLU A 146 4.62 -20.10 4.01
C GLU A 146 4.44 -18.87 4.90
N TYR A 147 4.61 -17.67 4.35
CA TYR A 147 4.36 -16.42 5.06
C TYR A 147 2.89 -16.26 5.46
N LEU A 148 1.95 -16.54 4.55
CA LEU A 148 0.52 -16.49 4.88
C LEU A 148 0.15 -17.47 6.00
N ASP A 149 0.78 -18.64 6.04
CA ASP A 149 0.58 -19.62 7.12
C ASP A 149 1.15 -19.11 8.45
N SER A 150 2.36 -18.55 8.45
CA SER A 150 3.02 -18.04 9.66
C SER A 150 2.24 -16.90 10.34
N ILE A 151 1.52 -16.07 9.58
CA ILE A 151 0.65 -15.01 10.11
C ILE A 151 -0.78 -15.48 10.39
N GLY A 152 -1.04 -16.79 10.36
CA GLY A 152 -2.35 -17.39 10.64
C GLY A 152 -3.43 -17.04 9.61
N LYS A 153 -3.04 -16.74 8.37
CA LYS A 153 -3.91 -16.41 7.23
C LYS A 153 -3.73 -17.40 6.08
N ALA A 154 -3.41 -18.65 6.39
CA ALA A 154 -3.18 -19.72 5.41
C ALA A 154 -4.25 -19.74 4.30
N ARG A 155 -3.77 -19.94 3.06
CA ARG A 155 -4.59 -20.13 1.87
C ARG A 155 -4.04 -21.32 1.09
N ASN A 156 -4.93 -22.08 0.45
CA ASN A 156 -4.48 -23.15 -0.43
C ASN A 156 -3.93 -22.57 -1.75
N GLY A 157 -3.14 -23.36 -2.47
CA GLY A 157 -2.49 -22.92 -3.71
C GLY A 157 -3.47 -22.50 -4.81
N LYS A 158 -4.67 -23.08 -4.87
CA LYS A 158 -5.70 -22.67 -5.85
C LYS A 158 -6.19 -21.24 -5.60
N VAL A 159 -6.41 -20.88 -4.33
CA VAL A 159 -6.83 -19.53 -3.95
C VAL A 159 -5.72 -18.52 -4.21
N ILE A 160 -4.47 -18.85 -3.88
CA ILE A 160 -3.32 -17.97 -4.14
C ILE A 160 -3.14 -17.75 -5.64
N ASN A 161 -3.20 -18.80 -6.45
CA ASN A 161 -3.02 -18.68 -7.90
C ASN A 161 -4.15 -17.84 -8.55
N LYS A 162 -5.40 -18.04 -8.14
CA LYS A 162 -6.52 -17.21 -8.61
C LYS A 162 -6.36 -15.75 -8.22
N ALA A 163 -5.91 -15.48 -7.00
CA ALA A 163 -5.65 -14.12 -6.54
C ALA A 163 -4.52 -13.46 -7.33
N LEU A 164 -3.43 -14.18 -7.61
CA LEU A 164 -2.36 -13.71 -8.51
C LEU A 164 -2.92 -13.40 -9.90
N GLU A 165 -3.64 -14.32 -10.52
CA GLU A 165 -4.24 -14.11 -11.84
C GLU A 165 -5.18 -12.88 -11.87
N THR A 166 -5.92 -12.67 -10.78
CA THR A 166 -6.79 -11.50 -10.64
C THR A 166 -5.97 -10.22 -10.53
N LEU A 167 -4.91 -10.20 -9.71
CA LEU A 167 -4.00 -9.04 -9.55
C LEU A 167 -3.24 -8.71 -10.85
N GLU A 168 -2.90 -9.72 -11.65
CA GLU A 168 -2.22 -9.58 -12.94
C GLU A 168 -3.04 -8.81 -13.97
N ARG A 169 -4.35 -9.06 -13.95
CA ARG A 169 -5.26 -8.66 -15.03
C ARG A 169 -6.19 -7.52 -14.62
N SER A 170 -6.40 -7.31 -13.32
CA SER A 170 -7.36 -6.34 -12.79
C SER A 170 -6.75 -4.96 -12.81
N THR A 171 -7.38 -4.05 -13.56
CA THR A 171 -6.97 -2.66 -13.66
C THR A 171 -7.62 -1.84 -12.56
N VAL A 172 -6.83 -0.99 -11.92
CA VAL A 172 -7.30 0.07 -11.03
C VAL A 172 -6.86 1.42 -11.58
N GLU A 173 -7.80 2.36 -11.63
CA GLU A 173 -7.55 3.74 -12.03
C GLU A 173 -7.74 4.64 -10.82
N VAL A 174 -6.74 5.44 -10.49
CA VAL A 174 -6.81 6.45 -9.42
C VAL A 174 -6.69 7.82 -10.06
N GLU A 175 -7.74 8.62 -9.94
CA GLU A 175 -7.84 9.97 -10.47
C GLU A 175 -7.92 10.97 -9.31
N TYR A 176 -6.96 11.90 -9.30
CA TYR A 176 -6.88 13.02 -8.39
C TYR A 176 -7.38 14.28 -9.08
N HIS A 177 -8.48 14.85 -8.57
CA HIS A 177 -9.01 16.12 -9.03
C HIS A 177 -8.37 17.26 -8.23
N ASN A 178 -7.90 18.30 -8.92
CA ASN A 178 -7.44 19.52 -8.24
C ASN A 178 -8.66 20.24 -7.62
N SER A 179 -8.57 20.55 -6.32
CA SER A 179 -9.65 21.24 -5.58
C SER A 179 -9.89 22.67 -6.06
N GLU A 180 -8.88 23.31 -6.64
CA GLU A 180 -8.93 24.69 -7.13
C GLU A 180 -9.30 24.77 -8.62
N ASN A 181 -8.92 23.77 -9.43
CA ASN A 181 -9.25 23.70 -10.85
C ASN A 181 -9.64 22.28 -11.29
N LYS A 182 -10.94 21.98 -11.29
CA LYS A 182 -11.47 20.66 -11.64
C LYS A 182 -11.15 20.17 -13.06
N ALA A 183 -10.62 21.02 -13.95
CA ALA A 183 -10.19 20.62 -15.29
C ALA A 183 -8.81 19.94 -15.30
N GLU A 184 -8.01 20.11 -14.25
CA GLU A 184 -6.72 19.42 -14.07
C GLU A 184 -6.90 18.19 -13.20
N SER A 185 -6.70 17.01 -13.81
CA SER A 185 -6.74 15.72 -13.14
C SER A 185 -5.44 14.96 -13.38
N LEU A 186 -4.88 14.38 -12.32
CA LEU A 186 -3.80 13.40 -12.44
C LEU A 186 -4.38 11.99 -12.36
N THR A 187 -4.26 11.21 -13.43
CA THR A 187 -4.72 9.83 -13.48
C THR A 187 -3.54 8.86 -13.52
N MET A 188 -3.53 7.90 -12.60
CA MET A 188 -2.61 6.77 -12.59
C MET A 188 -3.41 5.49 -12.79
N SER A 189 -3.04 4.69 -13.79
CA SER A 189 -3.74 3.46 -14.16
C SER A 189 -2.77 2.33 -14.45
N GLY A 190 -3.17 1.11 -14.12
CA GLY A 190 -2.42 -0.11 -14.38
C GLY A 190 -3.06 -1.30 -13.67
N THR A 191 -2.46 -2.48 -13.83
CA THR A 191 -2.82 -3.63 -12.97
C THR A 191 -1.99 -3.62 -11.69
N TYR A 192 -2.42 -4.40 -10.68
CA TYR A 192 -1.70 -4.47 -9.41
C TYR A 192 -0.31 -5.11 -9.58
N LEU A 193 -0.23 -6.15 -10.43
CA LEU A 193 0.98 -6.87 -10.80
C LEU A 193 1.13 -6.87 -12.34
N GLN A 194 1.70 -5.81 -12.90
CA GLN A 194 1.80 -5.60 -14.34
C GLN A 194 2.86 -6.51 -14.97
N SER A 195 2.63 -6.91 -16.22
CA SER A 195 3.60 -7.71 -17.01
C SER A 195 4.08 -8.98 -16.28
N ALA A 196 3.22 -9.59 -15.47
CA ALA A 196 3.64 -10.67 -14.60
C ALA A 196 4.00 -11.94 -15.40
N LYS A 197 5.03 -12.64 -14.94
CA LYS A 197 5.52 -13.86 -15.60
C LYS A 197 6.26 -14.75 -14.63
N LYS A 198 6.22 -16.06 -14.90
CA LYS A 198 7.15 -17.01 -14.29
C LYS A 198 8.48 -16.96 -15.04
N LEU A 199 9.57 -16.74 -14.30
CA LEU A 199 10.91 -16.69 -14.86
C LEU A 199 11.36 -18.07 -15.32
N LYS A 200 11.89 -18.10 -16.54
CA LYS A 200 12.72 -19.19 -17.07
C LYS A 200 14.13 -18.65 -17.17
N SER A 201 15.07 -19.26 -16.44
CA SER A 201 16.44 -18.78 -16.30
C SER A 201 17.40 -19.95 -16.36
N SER A 202 18.59 -19.72 -16.92
CA SER A 202 19.71 -20.66 -16.86
C SER A 202 20.24 -20.85 -15.44
N ASP A 203 20.08 -19.84 -14.59
CA ASP A 203 20.27 -19.93 -13.14
C ASP A 203 19.09 -20.69 -12.50
N PRO A 204 19.30 -21.91 -11.96
CA PRO A 204 18.23 -22.72 -11.36
C PRO A 204 17.53 -22.03 -10.19
N MET A 205 18.23 -21.14 -9.48
CA MET A 205 17.64 -20.42 -8.34
C MET A 205 16.60 -19.40 -8.81
N LYS A 206 16.68 -18.89 -10.04
CA LYS A 206 15.68 -17.96 -10.59
C LYS A 206 14.53 -18.67 -11.30
N ASN A 207 14.69 -19.95 -11.61
CA ASN A 207 13.68 -20.70 -12.34
C ASN A 207 12.41 -20.88 -11.49
N GLY A 208 11.26 -20.61 -12.10
CA GLY A 208 9.96 -20.70 -11.42
C GLY A 208 9.66 -19.56 -10.43
N MET A 209 10.55 -18.58 -10.28
CA MET A 209 10.22 -17.35 -9.55
C MET A 209 9.15 -16.56 -10.32
N TYR A 210 8.29 -15.90 -9.58
CA TYR A 210 7.27 -15.02 -10.10
C TYR A 210 7.83 -13.59 -10.14
N GLN A 211 7.73 -12.93 -11.30
CA GLN A 211 8.20 -11.57 -11.51
C GLN A 211 7.05 -10.71 -12.01
N ALA A 212 6.88 -9.52 -11.45
CA ALA A 212 5.89 -8.54 -11.90
C ALA A 212 6.37 -7.11 -11.66
N ARG A 213 5.80 -6.15 -12.39
CA ARG A 213 5.94 -4.72 -12.15
C ARG A 213 4.83 -4.25 -11.20
N LEU A 214 5.17 -3.42 -10.22
CA LEU A 214 4.17 -2.85 -9.31
C LEU A 214 3.31 -1.81 -10.03
N HIS A 215 2.07 -1.62 -9.55
CA HIS A 215 1.23 -0.52 -10.04
C HIS A 215 1.95 0.83 -9.85
N PRO A 216 1.85 1.80 -10.79
CA PRO A 216 2.62 3.06 -10.75
C PRO A 216 2.39 3.87 -9.47
N HIS A 217 1.20 3.76 -8.89
CA HIS A 217 0.87 4.42 -7.63
C HIS A 217 1.66 3.88 -6.43
N PHE A 218 1.93 2.56 -6.35
CA PHE A 218 2.80 2.00 -5.31
C PHE A 218 4.27 2.30 -5.58
N ALA A 219 4.68 2.28 -6.85
CA ALA A 219 6.02 2.69 -7.27
C ALA A 219 6.32 4.13 -6.84
N ARG A 220 5.36 5.04 -7.03
CA ARG A 220 5.47 6.44 -6.60
C ARG A 220 5.71 6.58 -5.11
N ASP A 221 5.04 5.81 -4.26
CA ASP A 221 5.29 5.88 -2.82
C ASP A 221 6.73 5.52 -2.47
N ILE A 222 7.28 4.49 -3.12
CA ILE A 222 8.66 4.02 -2.91
C ILE A 222 9.65 5.08 -3.37
N ILE A 223 9.45 5.65 -4.57
CA ILE A 223 10.27 6.76 -5.11
C ILE A 223 10.24 7.98 -4.19
N ASN A 224 9.07 8.28 -3.65
CA ASN A 224 8.86 9.50 -2.87
C ASN A 224 9.31 9.39 -1.41
N GLY A 225 9.54 8.17 -0.91
CA GLY A 225 9.73 7.96 0.53
C GLY A 225 8.42 8.07 1.31
N GLU A 226 7.28 7.86 0.63
CA GLU A 226 5.93 7.94 1.20
C GLU A 226 5.50 6.59 1.79
N TYR A 227 6.42 5.96 2.51
CA TYR A 227 6.19 4.73 3.25
C TYR A 227 6.58 4.89 4.72
N ARG A 228 5.94 4.12 5.58
CA ARG A 228 6.09 4.14 7.04
C ARG A 228 6.10 2.71 7.57
N PHE A 229 6.62 2.51 8.78
CA PHE A 229 6.65 1.19 9.41
C PHE A 229 5.65 1.09 10.55
N ILE A 230 4.91 -0.02 10.59
CA ILE A 230 4.01 -0.36 11.69
C ILE A 230 4.55 -1.61 12.35
N GLU A 231 4.82 -1.56 13.66
CA GLU A 231 5.17 -2.78 14.40
C GLU A 231 4.05 -3.82 14.27
N ASP A 232 4.43 -5.07 14.03
CA ASP A 232 3.53 -6.19 13.80
C ASP A 232 2.55 -6.41 14.97
N THR A 233 2.97 -6.02 16.18
CA THR A 233 2.14 -6.00 17.39
C THR A 233 0.85 -5.20 17.23
N TYR A 234 0.81 -4.18 16.36
CA TYR A 234 -0.38 -3.37 16.11
C TYR A 234 -1.26 -3.93 14.97
N VAL A 235 -0.79 -4.86 14.14
CA VAL A 235 -1.44 -5.28 12.87
C VAL A 235 -1.77 -6.77 12.81
N HIS A 236 -2.15 -7.36 13.95
CA HIS A 236 -2.50 -8.79 14.05
C HIS A 236 -3.92 -9.08 14.54
N VAL A 237 -4.87 -8.15 14.35
CA VAL A 237 -6.26 -8.32 14.80
C VAL A 237 -7.18 -8.78 13.65
N ARG A 238 -8.38 -9.32 13.94
CA ARG A 238 -9.32 -9.92 12.94
C ARG A 238 -10.67 -9.19 12.91
N GLY A 239 -11.31 -9.05 11.73
CA GLY A 239 -12.72 -8.61 11.57
C GLY A 239 -12.96 -7.50 10.53
N LYS A 240 -14.21 -7.00 10.37
CA LYS A 240 -14.50 -5.81 9.52
C LYS A 240 -13.94 -4.53 10.12
N SER A 241 -14.13 -4.36 11.41
CA SER A 241 -13.57 -3.25 12.19
C SER A 241 -12.04 -3.25 12.16
N TYR A 242 -11.41 -4.37 11.77
CA TYR A 242 -9.98 -4.44 11.50
C TYR A 242 -9.57 -3.67 10.24
N ALA A 243 -10.37 -3.72 9.16
CA ALA A 243 -10.08 -2.94 7.96
C ALA A 243 -10.14 -1.44 8.25
N LEU A 244 -11.12 -0.99 9.04
CA LEU A 244 -11.23 0.40 9.49
C LEU A 244 -10.07 0.77 10.42
N TYR A 245 -9.76 -0.10 11.40
CA TYR A 245 -8.66 0.08 12.35
C TYR A 245 -7.29 0.18 11.65
N ASN A 246 -7.00 -0.69 10.69
CA ASN A 246 -5.76 -0.61 9.90
C ASN A 246 -5.67 0.71 9.16
N GLN A 247 -6.77 1.20 8.58
CA GLN A 247 -6.76 2.50 7.91
C GLN A 247 -6.52 3.67 8.85
N VAL A 248 -7.03 3.60 10.08
CA VAL A 248 -6.67 4.56 11.13
C VAL A 248 -5.17 4.49 11.40
N LEU A 249 -4.59 3.30 11.59
CA LEU A 249 -3.15 3.15 11.81
C LEU A 249 -2.31 3.72 10.67
N HIS A 250 -2.61 3.34 9.42
CA HIS A 250 -1.90 3.84 8.23
C HIS A 250 -1.98 5.38 8.18
N LYS A 251 -3.17 5.96 8.30
CA LYS A 251 -3.33 7.43 8.29
C LYS A 251 -2.61 8.10 9.45
N MET A 252 -2.64 7.53 10.66
CA MET A 252 -1.89 8.04 11.81
C MET A 252 -0.38 8.05 11.53
N ARG A 253 0.19 6.97 10.98
CA ARG A 253 1.61 6.90 10.62
C ARG A 253 2.02 8.02 9.66
N HIS A 254 1.17 8.30 8.67
CA HIS A 254 1.44 9.38 7.71
C HIS A 254 1.07 10.77 8.22
N HIS A 255 0.32 10.90 9.32
CA HIS A 255 -0.01 12.20 9.92
C HIS A 255 1.12 12.70 10.83
N PHE A 256 1.70 11.83 11.65
CA PHE A 256 2.71 12.20 12.65
C PHE A 256 4.14 12.18 12.08
N THR A 257 4.42 13.02 11.08
CA THR A 257 5.68 13.03 10.30
C THR A 257 6.84 13.79 10.96
N ASN A 258 6.57 14.97 11.52
CA ASN A 258 7.59 15.85 12.13
C ASN A 258 7.52 15.88 13.66
N ALA A 259 6.51 15.23 14.23
CA ALA A 259 6.41 15.10 15.66
C ALA A 259 7.55 14.18 16.11
N SER A 260 8.57 14.76 16.75
CA SER A 260 9.07 14.08 17.93
C SER A 260 7.80 13.81 18.74
N ALA A 261 7.39 12.56 18.92
CA ALA A 261 6.36 12.26 19.89
C ALA A 261 6.92 12.55 21.30
N LYS A 262 7.53 13.71 21.55
CA LYS A 262 7.79 14.24 22.89
C LYS A 262 6.41 14.52 23.48
N MET A 263 5.80 13.44 23.97
CA MET A 263 4.53 13.40 24.68
C MET A 263 4.63 14.04 26.07
N THR A 264 5.54 14.98 26.24
CA THR A 264 5.85 15.55 27.54
C THR A 264 5.17 16.90 27.78
N GLU A 265 4.73 17.61 26.73
CA GLU A 265 4.17 18.97 26.93
C GLU A 265 2.81 19.24 26.25
N THR A 266 2.47 18.57 25.14
CA THR A 266 1.12 18.64 24.54
C THR A 266 0.73 17.29 23.94
N ARG A 267 -0.33 16.67 24.46
CA ARG A 267 -0.95 15.48 23.87
C ARG A 267 -1.48 15.86 22.48
N GLN A 268 -0.78 15.44 21.43
CA GLN A 268 -1.24 15.70 20.06
C GLN A 268 -2.48 14.85 19.76
N VAL A 269 -3.49 15.48 19.17
CA VAL A 269 -4.77 14.85 18.84
C VAL A 269 -4.79 14.54 17.35
N PHE A 270 -5.10 13.29 16.99
CA PHE A 270 -5.38 12.90 15.61
C PHE A 270 -6.87 12.98 15.35
N HIS A 271 -7.26 13.71 14.31
CA HIS A 271 -8.65 13.85 13.89
C HIS A 271 -8.88 13.15 12.56
N PHE A 272 -10.03 12.50 12.41
CA PHE A 272 -10.47 11.91 11.15
C PHE A 272 -12.00 11.87 11.06
N ASP A 273 -12.52 11.99 9.84
CA ASP A 273 -13.93 11.75 9.57
C ASP A 273 -14.15 10.24 9.36
N LEU A 274 -15.24 9.69 9.87
CA LEU A 274 -15.49 8.26 9.76
C LEU A 274 -15.69 7.84 8.28
N SER A 275 -16.34 8.67 7.48
CA SER A 275 -16.45 8.46 6.03
C SER A 275 -15.09 8.33 5.34
N ASP A 276 -14.08 9.12 5.74
CA ASP A 276 -12.73 9.02 5.19
C ASP A 276 -12.10 7.66 5.49
N ILE A 277 -12.35 7.11 6.69
CA ILE A 277 -11.86 5.78 7.06
C ILE A 277 -12.59 4.69 6.29
N PHE A 278 -13.91 4.77 6.17
CA PHE A 278 -14.69 3.83 5.37
C PHE A 278 -14.24 3.82 3.92
N PHE A 279 -14.14 5.01 3.33
CA PHE A 279 -13.64 5.19 1.97
C PHE A 279 -12.27 4.57 1.83
N SER A 280 -11.29 4.97 2.65
CA SER A 280 -9.92 4.42 2.59
C SER A 280 -9.85 2.91 2.82
N SER A 281 -10.81 2.32 3.53
CA SER A 281 -10.91 0.87 3.72
C SER A 281 -11.54 0.14 2.54
N GLY A 282 -12.00 0.83 1.49
CA GLY A 282 -12.64 0.21 0.33
C GLY A 282 -14.14 -0.01 0.49
N PHE A 283 -14.76 0.56 1.52
CA PHE A 283 -16.21 0.56 1.70
C PHE A 283 -16.82 1.85 1.14
N ARG A 284 -18.13 1.82 0.86
CA ARG A 284 -18.88 3.07 0.62
C ARG A 284 -18.78 4.01 1.82
N PRO A 285 -18.53 5.31 1.60
CA PRO A 285 -18.45 6.31 2.67
C PRO A 285 -19.82 6.65 3.28
N ASP A 286 -20.91 6.22 2.65
CA ASP A 286 -22.27 6.46 3.10
C ASP A 286 -22.80 5.26 3.87
N PHE A 287 -23.26 5.50 5.09
CA PHE A 287 -23.68 4.45 6.01
C PHE A 287 -24.83 4.94 6.89
N ALA A 288 -25.65 3.99 7.34
CA ALA A 288 -26.67 4.28 8.35
C ALA A 288 -26.02 4.66 9.69
N GLU A 289 -26.63 5.59 10.43
CA GLU A 289 -26.10 6.11 11.69
C GLU A 289 -25.83 4.98 12.72
N ALA A 290 -26.73 4.00 12.81
CA ALA A 290 -26.55 2.83 13.68
C ALA A 290 -25.31 1.99 13.31
N THR A 291 -25.02 1.86 12.02
CA THR A 291 -23.82 1.19 11.52
C THR A 291 -22.56 1.97 11.89
N ALA A 292 -22.59 3.30 11.74
CA ALA A 292 -21.49 4.17 12.14
C ALA A 292 -21.15 3.98 13.63
N ARG A 293 -22.15 4.13 14.50
CA ARG A 293 -21.98 4.00 15.96
C ARG A 293 -21.40 2.65 16.37
N ARG A 294 -21.89 1.54 15.78
CA ARG A 294 -21.33 0.20 16.04
C ARG A 294 -19.85 0.12 15.65
N ASN A 295 -19.50 0.58 14.45
CA ASN A 295 -18.11 0.55 13.99
C ASN A 295 -17.19 1.45 14.82
N ILE A 296 -17.67 2.62 15.27
CA ILE A 296 -16.91 3.49 16.19
C ILE A 296 -16.63 2.77 17.52
N MET A 297 -17.62 2.09 18.09
CA MET A 297 -17.44 1.34 19.35
C MET A 297 -16.46 0.18 19.19
N GLU A 298 -16.55 -0.58 18.09
CA GLU A 298 -15.60 -1.65 17.79
C GLU A 298 -14.19 -1.11 17.52
N LEU A 299 -14.06 -0.02 16.77
CA LEU A 299 -12.79 0.66 16.52
C LEU A 299 -12.15 1.16 17.82
N LYS A 300 -12.92 1.79 18.70
CA LYS A 300 -12.46 2.24 20.02
C LYS A 300 -11.96 1.07 20.86
N LYS A 301 -12.67 -0.06 20.84
CA LYS A 301 -12.25 -1.29 21.53
C LYS A 301 -10.90 -1.79 20.98
N LEU A 302 -10.76 -1.88 19.66
CA LEU A 302 -9.52 -2.33 19.02
C LEU A 302 -8.32 -1.41 19.34
N LEU A 303 -8.53 -0.09 19.34
CA LEU A 303 -7.49 0.89 19.69
C LEU A 303 -7.02 0.75 21.14
N LEU A 304 -7.92 0.37 22.06
CA LEU A 304 -7.57 0.08 23.46
C LEU A 304 -6.82 -1.25 23.60
N GLU A 305 -7.34 -2.31 23.00
CA GLU A 305 -6.75 -3.66 23.09
C GLU A 305 -5.35 -3.73 22.47
N SER A 306 -5.09 -2.91 21.46
CA SER A 306 -3.78 -2.77 20.81
C SER A 306 -2.86 -1.74 21.48
N GLU A 307 -3.32 -1.11 22.58
CA GLU A 307 -2.59 -0.06 23.31
C GLU A 307 -2.18 1.13 22.42
N VAL A 308 -2.88 1.37 21.32
CA VAL A 308 -2.73 2.57 20.49
C VAL A 308 -3.23 3.80 21.25
N ILE A 309 -4.23 3.62 22.11
CA ILE A 309 -4.69 4.59 23.12
C ILE A 309 -4.64 3.98 24.52
N GLU A 310 -4.48 4.80 25.56
CA GLU A 310 -4.31 4.33 26.95
C GLU A 310 -5.66 4.15 27.66
N SER A 311 -6.64 4.99 27.34
CA SER A 311 -7.90 5.06 28.06
C SER A 311 -9.09 5.32 27.14
N LYS A 312 -10.31 5.09 27.65
CA LYS A 312 -11.53 5.35 26.88
C LYS A 312 -11.70 6.85 26.61
N GLU A 313 -11.16 7.69 27.47
CA GLU A 313 -11.23 9.14 27.41
C GLU A 313 -10.36 9.70 26.27
N ASP A 314 -9.33 8.95 25.86
CA ASP A 314 -8.45 9.29 24.74
C ASP A 314 -9.11 9.07 23.36
N PHE A 315 -10.38 8.64 23.31
CA PHE A 315 -11.16 8.56 22.08
C PHE A 315 -12.54 9.20 22.25
N SER A 316 -12.80 10.24 21.47
CA SER A 316 -14.08 10.94 21.40
C SER A 316 -14.57 11.06 19.95
N TYR A 317 -15.86 11.31 19.79
CA TYR A 317 -16.45 11.55 18.47
C TYR A 317 -17.60 12.55 18.57
N GLN A 318 -17.80 13.31 17.51
CA GLN A 318 -18.89 14.27 17.36
C GLN A 318 -19.65 14.02 16.07
N ARG A 319 -20.97 13.95 16.15
CA ARG A 319 -21.88 13.87 15.01
C ARG A 319 -21.94 15.24 14.31
N PHE A 320 -21.86 15.26 12.99
CA PHE A 320 -22.08 16.46 12.18
C PHE A 320 -22.81 16.12 10.88
N LEU A 321 -23.37 17.14 10.22
CA LEU A 321 -23.96 17.01 8.89
C LEU A 321 -22.90 17.37 7.84
N ASP A 322 -22.50 16.40 7.03
CA ASP A 322 -21.68 16.66 5.85
C ASP A 322 -22.58 17.27 4.76
N LYS A 323 -22.40 18.58 4.54
CA LYS A 323 -23.23 19.35 3.61
C LYS A 323 -22.99 18.96 2.15
N ASP A 324 -21.81 18.47 1.81
CA ASP A 324 -21.47 18.16 0.41
C ASP A 324 -22.13 16.86 -0.04
N ARG A 325 -22.33 15.92 0.90
CA ARG A 325 -22.98 14.62 0.66
C ARG A 325 -24.43 14.56 1.12
N ASP A 326 -24.89 15.54 1.88
CA ASP A 326 -26.19 15.55 2.56
C ASP A 326 -26.41 14.30 3.45
N VAL A 327 -25.35 13.89 4.16
CA VAL A 327 -25.37 12.73 5.07
C VAL A 327 -24.83 13.08 6.44
N VAL A 328 -25.29 12.36 7.46
CA VAL A 328 -24.76 12.44 8.81
C VAL A 328 -23.43 11.69 8.87
N ASP A 329 -22.39 12.36 9.34
CA ASP A 329 -21.06 11.79 9.55
C ASP A 329 -20.56 12.04 10.99
N PHE A 330 -19.41 11.46 11.30
CA PHE A 330 -18.80 11.47 12.62
C PHE A 330 -17.34 11.90 12.53
N LYS A 331 -17.03 13.02 13.17
CA LYS A 331 -15.65 13.46 13.38
C LYS A 331 -15.11 12.79 14.62
N CYS A 332 -14.14 11.90 14.46
CA CYS A 332 -13.46 11.20 15.54
C CYS A 332 -12.18 11.95 15.93
N SER A 333 -11.86 11.89 17.22
CA SER A 333 -10.62 12.44 17.78
C SER A 333 -9.97 11.40 18.68
N LEU A 334 -8.70 11.11 18.45
CA LEU A 334 -7.94 10.16 19.24
C LEU A 334 -6.64 10.80 19.77
N ILE A 335 -6.28 10.45 21.00
CA ILE A 335 -5.01 10.80 21.62
C ILE A 335 -4.16 9.52 21.67
N PRO A 336 -3.08 9.42 20.89
CA PRO A 336 -2.25 8.21 20.89
C PRO A 336 -1.56 8.00 22.25
N SER A 337 -1.24 6.75 22.58
CA SER A 337 -0.51 6.38 23.79
C SER A 337 0.97 6.75 23.71
N ILE A 338 1.63 6.85 24.87
CA ILE A 338 3.09 7.06 24.93
C ILE A 338 3.84 5.89 24.27
N LYS A 339 3.31 4.67 24.38
CA LYS A 339 3.88 3.46 23.78
C LYS A 339 3.82 3.53 22.26
N TRP A 340 2.67 3.87 21.68
CA TRP A 340 2.54 4.08 20.24
C TRP A 340 3.42 5.24 19.76
N GLY A 341 3.46 6.35 20.52
CA GLY A 341 4.33 7.49 20.21
C GLY A 341 5.83 7.12 20.19
N LYS A 342 6.29 6.23 21.07
CA LYS A 342 7.66 5.68 21.04
C LYS A 342 7.93 4.94 19.72
N SER A 343 7.00 4.08 19.30
CA SER A 343 7.05 3.39 18.00
C SER A 343 7.15 4.37 16.83
N GLN A 344 6.34 5.43 16.84
CA GLN A 344 6.33 6.46 15.79
C GLN A 344 7.64 7.24 15.71
N ARG A 345 8.29 7.56 16.83
CA ARG A 345 9.57 8.28 16.80
C ARG A 345 10.68 7.48 16.14
N LEU A 346 10.70 6.18 16.38
CA LEU A 346 11.68 5.29 15.77
C LEU A 346 11.47 5.21 14.25
N ASP A 347 10.22 5.05 13.82
CA ASP A 347 9.82 5.11 12.41
C ASP A 347 10.22 6.45 11.76
N ASN A 348 9.93 7.59 12.39
CA ASN A 348 10.31 8.91 11.89
C ASN A 348 11.83 9.07 11.73
N HIS A 349 12.63 8.54 12.67
CA HIS A 349 14.09 8.60 12.56
C HIS A 349 14.60 7.85 11.32
N ILE A 350 14.10 6.63 11.09
CA ILE A 350 14.46 5.83 9.90
C ILE A 350 14.02 6.56 8.64
N ASN A 351 12.79 7.07 8.62
CA ASN A 351 12.26 7.74 7.44
C ASN A 351 13.02 9.03 7.10
N ASN A 352 13.45 9.81 8.09
CA ASN A 352 14.25 11.02 7.85
C ASN A 352 15.58 10.67 7.19
N ASN A 353 16.26 9.63 7.68
CA ASN A 353 17.50 9.14 7.06
C ASN A 353 17.27 8.68 5.61
N ASN A 354 16.15 8.00 5.33
CA ASN A 354 15.80 7.58 3.97
C ASN A 354 15.52 8.78 3.06
N ASN A 355 14.79 9.78 3.56
CA ASN A 355 14.48 10.99 2.80
C ASN A 355 15.75 11.76 2.42
N GLU A 356 16.73 11.85 3.31
CA GLU A 356 18.05 12.42 2.98
C GLU A 356 18.73 11.65 1.85
N LYS A 357 18.73 10.32 1.89
CA LYS A 357 19.26 9.47 0.80
C LYS A 357 18.49 9.69 -0.52
N LEU A 358 17.16 9.78 -0.47
CA LEU A 358 16.31 10.02 -1.64
C LEU A 358 16.52 11.41 -2.23
N GLU A 359 16.68 12.45 -1.41
CA GLU A 359 17.00 13.80 -1.88
C GLU A 359 18.35 13.86 -2.59
N LEU A 360 19.37 13.16 -2.07
CA LEU A 360 20.66 13.04 -2.73
C LEU A 360 20.55 12.35 -4.09
N PHE A 361 19.77 11.26 -4.16
CA PHE A 361 19.47 10.56 -5.41
C PHE A 361 18.79 11.50 -6.44
N ARG A 362 17.73 12.22 -6.05
CA ARG A 362 16.99 13.14 -6.93
C ARG A 362 17.84 14.30 -7.43
N LYS A 363 18.69 14.89 -6.57
CA LYS A 363 19.62 15.97 -6.96
C LYS A 363 20.56 15.51 -8.07
N LYS A 364 21.03 14.25 -8.02
CA LYS A 364 21.93 13.70 -9.03
C LYS A 364 21.23 13.46 -10.37
N ILE A 365 20.02 12.90 -10.38
CA ILE A 365 19.25 12.73 -11.64
C ILE A 365 19.11 14.10 -12.34
N ASN A 366 18.74 15.13 -11.60
CA ASN A 366 18.54 16.48 -12.15
C ASN A 366 19.85 17.19 -12.57
N GLN A 367 21.02 16.65 -12.21
CA GLN A 367 22.33 17.16 -12.59
C GLN A 367 22.96 16.38 -13.76
N LEU A 368 22.38 15.25 -14.17
CA LEU A 368 22.82 14.56 -15.38
C LEU A 368 22.45 15.43 -16.59
N PRO A 369 23.41 15.79 -17.47
CA PRO A 369 23.07 16.51 -18.68
C PRO A 369 22.06 15.66 -19.45
N HIS A 370 20.93 16.26 -19.85
CA HIS A 370 20.02 15.63 -20.80
C HIS A 370 20.80 15.36 -22.09
N ILE A 371 21.33 14.14 -22.23
CA ILE A 371 21.86 13.65 -23.50
C ILE A 371 20.63 13.38 -24.35
N ILE A 372 20.17 14.44 -25.03
CA ILE A 372 19.21 14.34 -26.11
C ILE A 372 19.92 13.57 -27.22
N ASN A 373 19.45 12.35 -27.49
CA ASN A 373 19.81 11.60 -28.70
C ASN A 373 19.09 12.16 -29.91
#